data_AF-A0AAV4CW15-F1
#
_entry.id   AF-A0AAV4CW15-F1
#
_cell.length_a   1.000
_cell.length_b   1.000
_cell.length_c   1.000
_cell.angle_alpha   90.00
_cell.angle_beta   90.00
_cell.angle_gamma   90.00
#
_symmetry.space_group_name_H-M   'P 1'
#
loop_
_entity.id
_entity.type
_entity.pdbx_description
1 polymer ?
#
loop_
_entity_poly.entity_id
_entity_poly.type
_entity_poly.pdbx_seq_one_letter_code
_entity_poly.pdbx_strand_id
1 'polypeptide(L)'
;CPNTTFGEDCAESCNTTCLNRECDRRSGVCVSGCVGGYIGDFCEQECPNTKFGKDCKESCNTTCLNKECDHRTGVCDSGCVAGYVGDFCEQGKLNGFSSYGLS
;
A
#
# COMPACT_ATOMS: atom_id res chain seq x y z
N CYS A 1 5.19 28.16 -10.84
CA CYS A 1 4.59 26.90 -11.28
C CYS A 1 3.31 26.67 -10.51
N PRO A 2 2.23 26.22 -11.18
CA PRO A 2 1.11 25.55 -10.51
C PRO A 2 1.61 24.47 -9.53
N ASN A 3 0.85 24.18 -8.46
CA ASN A 3 1.24 23.20 -7.43
C ASN A 3 1.50 21.79 -8.00
N THR A 4 1.04 21.50 -9.21
CA THR A 4 1.19 20.21 -9.90
C THR A 4 2.38 20.16 -10.87
N THR A 5 3.23 21.18 -10.88
CA THR A 5 4.39 21.29 -11.79
C THR A 5 5.60 21.91 -11.10
N PHE A 6 6.80 21.59 -11.58
CA PHE A 6 8.07 22.10 -11.05
C PHE A 6 9.12 22.30 -12.16
N GLY A 7 10.32 22.76 -11.78
CA GLY A 7 11.46 22.94 -12.68
C GLY A 7 11.48 24.27 -13.44
N GLU A 8 12.45 24.43 -14.35
CA GLU A 8 12.52 25.61 -15.21
C GLU A 8 11.28 25.73 -16.10
N ASP A 9 10.75 26.94 -16.20
CA ASP A 9 9.51 27.25 -16.91
C ASP A 9 8.29 26.37 -16.56
N CYS A 10 8.35 25.65 -15.43
CA CYS A 10 7.31 24.73 -14.98
C CYS A 10 7.04 23.58 -15.96
N ALA A 11 8.10 23.14 -16.66
CA ALA A 11 8.02 22.11 -17.69
C ALA A 11 7.80 20.69 -17.15
N GLU A 12 8.11 20.45 -15.87
CA GLU A 12 8.00 19.12 -15.25
C GLU A 12 6.71 18.99 -14.44
N SER A 13 6.11 17.80 -14.44
CA SER A 13 4.90 17.49 -13.67
C SER A 13 5.27 16.81 -12.36
N CYS A 14 4.63 17.20 -11.26
CA CYS A 14 4.77 16.51 -9.98
C CYS A 14 4.40 15.02 -10.12
N ASN A 15 5.04 14.15 -9.34
CA ASN A 15 4.73 12.72 -9.36
C ASN A 15 3.25 12.50 -9.03
N THR A 16 2.61 11.60 -9.77
CA THR A 16 1.20 11.26 -9.59
C THR A 16 0.90 10.59 -8.24
N THR A 17 1.93 10.06 -7.58
CA THR A 17 1.89 9.45 -6.24
C THR A 17 2.15 10.46 -5.11
N CYS A 18 2.49 11.72 -5.41
CA CYS A 18 2.41 12.80 -4.42
C CYS A 18 0.94 12.97 -3.98
N LEU A 19 0.70 13.17 -2.70
CA LEU A 19 -0.64 13.49 -2.20
C LEU A 19 -1.14 14.78 -2.84
N ASN A 20 -2.38 14.78 -3.33
CA ASN A 20 -2.98 15.86 -4.13
C ASN A 20 -2.22 16.23 -5.42
N ARG A 21 -1.23 15.42 -5.83
CA ARG A 21 -0.27 15.74 -6.91
C ARG A 21 0.50 17.03 -6.66
N GLU A 22 0.74 17.38 -5.41
CA GLU A 22 1.44 18.60 -5.04
C GLU A 22 2.91 18.33 -4.74
N CYS A 23 3.79 19.17 -5.29
CA CYS A 23 5.21 19.12 -5.03
C CYS A 23 5.85 20.51 -4.95
N ASP A 24 7.05 20.60 -4.40
CA ASP A 24 7.82 21.83 -4.35
C ASP A 24 8.13 22.30 -5.77
N ARG A 25 7.78 23.55 -6.06
CA ARG A 25 7.89 24.15 -7.40
C ARG A 25 9.32 24.20 -7.95
N ARG A 26 10.36 24.05 -7.13
CA ARG A 26 11.76 24.08 -7.56
C ARG A 26 12.35 22.67 -7.60
N SER A 27 12.21 21.90 -6.52
CA SER A 27 12.87 20.60 -6.40
C SER A 27 12.04 19.43 -6.91
N GLY A 28 10.71 19.55 -6.98
CA GLY A 28 9.80 18.44 -7.31
C GLY A 28 9.46 17.53 -6.12
N VAL A 29 9.97 17.82 -4.92
CA VAL A 29 9.72 17.02 -3.70
C VAL A 29 8.26 17.11 -3.28
N CYS A 30 7.62 15.97 -2.97
CA CYS A 30 6.21 15.93 -2.57
C CYS A 30 6.01 16.54 -1.16
N VAL A 31 5.59 17.80 -1.12
CA VAL A 31 5.43 18.57 0.14
C VAL A 31 4.26 18.10 1.01
N SER A 32 3.26 17.46 0.39
CA SER A 32 2.06 16.94 1.06
C SER A 32 2.21 15.45 1.46
N GLY A 33 3.40 14.87 1.27
CA GLY A 33 3.67 13.45 1.45
C GLY A 33 3.11 12.60 0.32
N CYS A 34 3.03 11.28 0.54
CA CYS A 34 2.68 10.31 -0.49
C CYS A 34 1.25 9.78 -0.35
N VAL A 35 0.68 9.35 -1.48
CA VAL A 35 -0.48 8.46 -1.50
C VAL A 35 -0.11 7.15 -0.78
N GLY A 36 -1.08 6.55 -0.08
CA GLY A 36 -0.87 5.27 0.61
C GLY A 36 -0.28 4.20 -0.30
N GLY A 37 0.73 3.50 0.21
CA GLY A 37 1.53 2.51 -0.50
C GLY A 37 2.80 3.04 -1.16
N TYR A 38 3.10 4.33 -1.05
CA TYR A 38 4.33 4.93 -1.57
C TYR A 38 5.10 5.72 -0.50
N ILE A 39 6.41 5.80 -0.66
CA ILE A 39 7.38 6.51 0.18
C ILE A 39 8.50 7.13 -0.67
N GLY A 40 9.39 7.89 -0.01
CA GLY A 40 10.45 8.66 -0.65
C GLY A 40 10.06 10.13 -0.80
N ASP A 41 11.05 10.99 -1.02
CA ASP A 41 10.85 12.44 -1.15
C ASP A 41 10.01 12.79 -2.39
N PHE A 42 10.02 11.94 -3.42
CA PHE A 42 9.26 12.10 -4.65
C PHE A 42 8.15 11.04 -4.80
N CYS A 43 7.86 10.29 -3.73
CA CYS A 43 6.88 9.20 -3.71
C CYS A 43 7.10 8.15 -4.81
N GLU A 44 8.35 7.91 -5.17
CA GLU A 44 8.79 7.05 -6.27
C GLU A 44 9.00 5.59 -5.84
N GLN A 45 9.01 5.32 -4.54
CA GLN A 45 9.24 4.00 -3.98
C GLN A 45 7.93 3.42 -3.45
N GLU A 46 7.61 2.19 -3.82
CA GLU A 46 6.51 1.44 -3.19
C GLU A 46 6.89 1.06 -1.76
N CYS A 47 5.89 0.83 -0.91
CA CYS A 47 6.15 0.22 0.39
C CYS A 47 6.87 -1.12 0.22
N PRO A 48 7.74 -1.50 1.17
CA PRO A 48 8.28 -2.86 1.21
C PRO A 48 7.13 -3.87 1.18
N ASN A 49 7.28 -5.00 0.48
CA ASN A 49 6.22 -5.99 0.27
C ASN A 49 5.54 -6.52 1.56
N THR A 50 6.14 -6.29 2.74
CA THR A 50 5.62 -6.69 4.06
C THR A 50 4.86 -5.56 4.77
N LYS A 51 4.70 -4.41 4.14
CA LYS A 51 4.10 -3.18 4.66
C LYS A 51 3.14 -2.58 3.65
N PHE A 52 2.14 -1.86 4.14
CA PHE A 52 1.20 -1.16 3.27
C PHE A 52 0.67 0.13 3.91
N GLY A 53 -0.14 0.86 3.14
CA GLY A 53 -0.87 2.03 3.62
C GLY A 53 -0.02 3.31 3.71
N LYS A 54 -0.53 4.31 4.43
CA LYS A 54 0.14 5.61 4.56
C LYS A 54 1.45 5.48 5.34
N ASP A 55 2.52 6.05 4.80
CA ASP A 55 3.88 5.99 5.34
C ASP A 55 4.39 4.55 5.59
N CYS A 56 3.80 3.53 4.93
CA CYS A 56 4.11 2.12 5.13
C CYS A 56 4.05 1.66 6.60
N LYS A 57 3.12 2.24 7.38
CA LYS A 57 2.99 1.97 8.82
C LYS A 57 2.26 0.66 9.11
N GLU A 58 1.40 0.21 8.20
CA GLU A 58 0.63 -1.02 8.37
C GLU A 58 1.48 -2.22 7.92
N SER A 59 1.28 -3.38 8.55
CA SER A 59 2.06 -4.59 8.27
C SER A 59 1.14 -5.64 7.67
N CYS A 60 1.62 -6.31 6.62
CA CYS A 60 0.89 -7.42 6.00
C CYS A 60 0.59 -8.51 7.02
N ASN A 61 -0.52 -9.21 6.83
CA ASN A 61 -0.85 -10.33 7.69
C ASN A 61 0.23 -11.42 7.57
N THR A 62 0.61 -11.99 8.71
CA THR A 62 1.65 -13.04 8.75
C THR A 62 1.21 -14.35 8.11
N THR A 63 -0.09 -14.48 7.82
CA THR A 63 -0.72 -15.61 7.13
C THR A 63 -0.87 -15.38 5.62
N CYS A 64 -0.52 -14.20 5.09
CA CYS A 64 -0.28 -14.04 3.66
C CYS A 64 0.90 -14.93 3.23
N LEU A 65 0.89 -15.45 2.00
CA LEU A 65 2.04 -16.14 1.45
C LEU A 65 3.27 -15.21 1.42
N ASN A 66 4.43 -15.71 1.84
CA ASN A 66 5.66 -14.94 2.04
C ASN A 66 5.56 -13.73 3.01
N LYS A 67 4.43 -13.58 3.72
CA LYS A 67 4.09 -12.36 4.49
C LYS A 67 4.00 -11.11 3.61
N GLU A 68 3.73 -11.30 2.32
CA GLU A 68 3.63 -10.23 1.34
C GLU A 68 2.17 -9.86 1.09
N CYS A 69 1.92 -8.58 0.87
CA CYS A 69 0.60 -8.06 0.52
C CYS A 69 0.72 -6.84 -0.38
N ASP A 70 -0.38 -6.48 -1.05
CA ASP A 70 -0.46 -5.28 -1.88
C ASP A 70 -0.13 -4.04 -1.04
N HIS A 71 0.86 -3.30 -1.51
CA HIS A 71 1.43 -2.16 -0.81
C HIS A 71 0.42 -1.03 -0.53
N ARG A 72 -0.71 -0.98 -1.24
CA ARG A 72 -1.73 0.07 -1.08
C ARG A 72 -2.89 -0.38 -0.20
N THR A 73 -3.36 -1.60 -0.41
CA THR A 73 -4.61 -2.12 0.15
C THR A 73 -4.40 -3.09 1.28
N GLY A 74 -3.24 -3.75 1.35
CA GLY A 74 -2.94 -4.80 2.32
C GLY A 74 -3.43 -6.20 1.93
N VAL A 75 -4.03 -6.37 0.74
CA VAL A 75 -4.59 -7.65 0.27
C VAL A 75 -3.47 -8.66 -0.04
N CYS A 76 -3.64 -9.91 0.39
CA CYS A 76 -2.70 -10.98 0.13
C CYS A 76 -2.90 -11.56 -1.30
N ASP A 77 -2.51 -10.83 -2.35
CA ASP A 77 -2.73 -11.24 -3.75
C ASP A 77 -2.07 -12.58 -4.12
N SER A 78 -0.97 -12.92 -3.46
CA SER A 78 -0.27 -14.21 -3.58
C SER A 78 -0.99 -15.37 -2.89
N GLY A 79 -2.11 -15.09 -2.22
CA GLY A 79 -2.91 -16.06 -1.46
C GLY A 79 -2.43 -16.27 -0.03
N CYS A 80 -3.05 -17.25 0.62
CA CYS A 80 -2.85 -17.54 2.03
C CYS A 80 -2.00 -18.79 2.27
N VAL A 81 -1.31 -18.81 3.41
CA VAL A 81 -0.73 -20.06 3.92
C VAL A 81 -1.83 -21.08 4.20
N ALA A 82 -1.47 -22.37 4.18
CA ALA A 82 -2.44 -23.46 4.33
C ALA A 82 -3.29 -23.31 5.61
N GLY A 83 -4.61 -23.45 5.45
CA GLY A 83 -5.56 -23.32 6.55
C GLY A 83 -6.03 -21.88 6.80
N TYR A 84 -5.72 -20.91 5.94
CA TYR A 84 -6.27 -19.55 6.00
C TYR A 84 -6.98 -19.15 4.71
N VAL A 85 -7.98 -18.27 4.82
CA VAL A 85 -8.74 -17.69 3.71
C VAL A 85 -9.11 -16.23 4.02
N GLY A 86 -9.72 -15.56 3.04
CA GLY A 86 -10.05 -14.13 3.08
C GLY A 86 -9.02 -13.31 2.32
N ASP A 87 -9.39 -12.10 1.93
CA ASP A 87 -8.52 -11.20 1.15
C ASP A 87 -7.26 -10.80 1.94
N PHE A 88 -7.33 -10.82 3.28
CA PHE A 88 -6.21 -10.52 4.18
C PHE A 88 -5.72 -11.76 4.93
N CYS A 89 -6.14 -12.96 4.51
CA CYS A 89 -5.83 -14.25 5.16
C CYS A 89 -6.14 -14.28 6.66
N GLU A 90 -7.16 -13.54 7.08
CA GLU A 90 -7.52 -13.32 8.48
C GLU A 90 -8.37 -14.45 9.07
N GLN A 91 -8.93 -15.33 8.22
CA GLN A 91 -9.86 -16.37 8.62
C GLN A 91 -9.19 -17.75 8.60
N GLY A 92 -8.99 -18.34 9.78
CA GLY A 92 -8.50 -19.71 9.90
C GLY A 92 -9.57 -20.75 9.54
N LYS A 93 -9.32 -21.56 8.52
CA LYS A 93 -10.00 -22.84 8.30
C LYS A 93 -9.30 -23.93 9.11
N LEU A 94 -9.66 -24.02 10.39
CA LEU A 94 -9.36 -25.23 11.16
C LEU A 94 -10.03 -26.42 10.45
N ASN A 95 -9.26 -27.47 10.16
CA ASN A 95 -9.80 -28.71 9.64
C ASN A 95 -10.85 -29.26 10.63
N GLY A 96 -12.15 -29.09 10.31
CA GLY A 96 -13.18 -30.06 10.69
C GLY A 96 -14.12 -29.77 11.86
N PHE A 97 -14.62 -28.54 12.07
CA PHE A 97 -15.88 -28.37 12.83
C PHE A 97 -16.85 -27.45 12.10
N SER A 98 -17.61 -28.06 11.18
CA SER A 98 -18.99 -27.63 10.97
C SER A 98 -19.66 -27.72 12.34
N SER A 99 -20.07 -26.57 12.87
CA SER A 99 -20.98 -26.50 14.00
C SER A 99 -22.14 -27.48 13.75
N TYR A 100 -22.42 -28.30 14.74
CA TYR A 100 -23.65 -29.08 14.85
C TYR A 100 -24.83 -28.21 14.38
N GLY A 101 -25.54 -28.67 13.35
CA GLY A 101 -26.88 -28.21 13.06
C GLY A 101 -27.74 -28.52 14.27
N LEU A 102 -28.02 -27.51 15.07
CA LEU A 102 -29.19 -27.49 15.94
C LEU A 102 -30.41 -27.33 15.03
N SER A 103 -31.12 -28.43 14.76
CA SER A 103 -32.58 -28.54 14.86
C SER A 103 -33.04 -29.96 14.53
#